data_AF-A0A359BDN0-F1
#
_entry.id   AF-A0A359BDN0-F1
#
_cell.length_a   1.000
_cell.length_b   1.000
_cell.length_c   1.000
_cell.angle_alpha   90.00
_cell.angle_beta   90.00
_cell.angle_gamma   90.00
#
_symmetry.space_group_name_H-M   'P 1'
#
loop_
_entity.id
_entity.type
_entity.pdbx_description
1 polymer ?
#
loop_
_entity_poly.entity_id
_entity_poly.type
_entity_poly.pdbx_seq_one_letter_code
_entity_poly.pdbx_strand_id
1 'polypeptide(L)'
;MVDETTLRIESTFEPGDDMIASSAEEKAMIAVISQGRVLTWSVKAPRISESNGEISSDSTQVDWSVPMAMAMQSPHTFTATVKVALPWYQPVLDLFK
;
A
#
# COMPACT_ATOMS: atom_id res chain seq x y z
N MET A 1 23.02 -12.33 -2.62
CA MET A 1 21.97 -13.18 -2.03
C MET A 1 20.74 -12.33 -1.87
N VAL A 2 19.65 -12.67 -2.55
CA VAL A 2 18.34 -12.09 -2.24
C VAL A 2 17.88 -12.75 -0.95
N ASP A 3 17.54 -11.96 0.06
CA ASP A 3 16.96 -12.44 1.30
C ASP A 3 15.60 -13.07 0.98
N GLU A 4 15.51 -14.41 0.99
CA GLU A 4 14.29 -15.18 0.69
C GLU A 4 13.13 -14.88 1.65
N THR A 5 13.37 -14.11 2.71
CA THR A 5 12.36 -13.73 3.71
C THR A 5 11.76 -12.36 3.47
N THR A 6 12.31 -11.57 2.53
CA THR A 6 11.82 -10.23 2.24
C THR A 6 10.91 -10.26 1.01
N LEU A 7 9.64 -9.90 1.20
CA LEU A 7 8.64 -9.79 0.13
C LEU A 7 8.23 -8.33 -0.02
N ARG A 8 7.98 -7.91 -1.26
CA ARG A 8 7.38 -6.61 -1.56
C ARG A 8 5.94 -6.79 -1.98
N ILE A 9 5.04 -6.17 -1.24
CA ILE A 9 3.63 -6.00 -1.58
C ILE A 9 3.53 -4.68 -2.34
N GLU A 10 2.97 -4.76 -3.55
CA GLU A 10 2.67 -3.61 -4.38
C GLU A 10 1.22 -3.72 -4.85
N SER A 11 0.45 -2.65 -4.63
CA SER A 11 -0.92 -2.54 -5.08
C SER A 11 -1.12 -1.17 -5.71
N THR A 12 -1.74 -1.11 -6.88
CA THR A 12 -2.03 0.15 -7.55
C THR A 12 -3.54 0.31 -7.68
N PHE A 13 -4.04 1.45 -7.22
CA PHE A 13 -5.37 1.93 -7.58
C PHE A 13 -5.26 2.71 -8.89
N GLU A 14 -5.99 2.25 -9.91
CA GLU A 14 -6.15 2.96 -11.17
C GLU A 14 -7.59 3.48 -11.26
N PRO A 15 -7.80 4.80 -11.41
CA PRO A 15 -9.14 5.30 -11.68
C PRO A 15 -9.59 4.82 -13.05
N GLY A 16 -10.85 4.37 -13.17
CA GLY A 16 -11.43 4.02 -14.46
C GLY A 16 -11.47 5.23 -15.39
N ASP A 17 -11.42 5.02 -16.71
CA ASP A 17 -11.39 6.09 -17.71
C ASP A 17 -12.55 7.10 -17.54
N ASP A 18 -13.73 6.62 -17.15
CA ASP A 18 -14.93 7.44 -16.89
C ASP A 18 -14.82 8.33 -15.63
N MET A 19 -13.83 8.06 -14.77
CA MET A 19 -13.57 8.81 -13.54
C MET A 19 -12.49 9.88 -13.70
N ILE A 20 -11.79 9.89 -14.84
CA ILE A 20 -10.74 10.86 -15.14
C ILE A 20 -11.38 12.07 -15.81
N ALA A 21 -11.55 13.14 -15.02
CA ALA A 21 -12.07 14.40 -15.56
C ALA A 21 -11.12 15.01 -16.61
N SER A 22 -11.68 15.31 -17.77
CA SER A 22 -10.99 15.86 -18.93
C SER A 22 -10.90 17.39 -18.86
N SER A 23 -11.87 18.04 -18.20
CA SER A 23 -11.94 19.50 -18.04
C SER A 23 -11.72 19.98 -16.59
N ALA A 24 -11.40 21.26 -16.42
CA ALA A 24 -11.25 21.87 -15.09
C ALA A 24 -12.57 21.89 -14.30
N GLU A 25 -13.69 22.04 -15.00
CA GLU A 25 -15.04 22.06 -14.42
C GLU A 25 -15.44 20.67 -13.91
N GLU A 26 -15.14 19.61 -14.67
CA GLU A 26 -15.33 18.23 -14.26
C GLU A 26 -14.46 17.89 -13.03
N LYS A 27 -13.19 18.33 -13.02
CA LYS A 27 -12.31 18.15 -11.85
C LYS A 27 -12.86 18.83 -10.60
N ALA A 28 -13.38 20.05 -10.74
CA ALA A 28 -14.02 20.77 -9.64
C ALA A 28 -15.28 20.05 -9.15
N MET A 29 -16.10 19.52 -10.06
CA MET A 29 -17.30 18.75 -9.71
C MET A 29 -16.96 17.44 -8.99
N ILE A 30 -15.97 16.69 -9.49
CA ILE A 30 -15.47 15.47 -8.83
C ILE A 30 -14.94 15.81 -7.44
N ALA A 31 -14.17 16.90 -7.28
CA ALA A 31 -13.66 17.32 -5.97
C ALA A 31 -14.78 17.60 -4.95
N VAL A 32 -15.89 18.19 -5.40
CA VAL A 32 -17.07 18.42 -4.54
C VAL A 32 -17.77 17.11 -4.20
N ILE A 33 -18.04 16.23 -5.18
CA ILE A 33 -18.76 14.97 -4.97
C ILE A 33 -17.96 14.02 -4.06
N SER A 34 -16.64 14.03 -4.20
CA SER A 34 -15.71 13.21 -3.43
C SER A 34 -15.25 13.86 -2.12
N GLN A 35 -15.73 15.06 -1.79
CA GLN A 35 -15.38 15.75 -0.56
C GLN A 35 -15.73 14.90 0.66
N GLY A 36 -14.77 14.74 1.57
CA GLY A 36 -14.93 13.90 2.77
C GLY A 36 -14.87 12.39 2.51
N ARG A 37 -14.71 11.94 1.26
CA ARG A 37 -14.47 10.53 0.93
C ARG A 37 -12.98 10.25 0.83
N VAL A 38 -12.57 9.08 1.32
CA VAL A 38 -11.18 8.67 1.39
C VAL A 38 -11.06 7.24 0.88
N LEU A 39 -10.07 6.98 0.04
CA LEU A 39 -9.61 5.64 -0.29
C LEU A 39 -8.63 5.19 0.81
N THR A 40 -9.02 4.16 1.54
CA THR A 40 -8.18 3.54 2.56
C THR A 40 -7.62 2.23 2.05
N TRP A 41 -6.32 2.03 2.23
CA TRP A 41 -5.66 0.75 2.01
C TRP A 41 -4.91 0.36 3.28
N SER A 42 -4.80 -0.93 3.56
CA SER A 42 -4.10 -1.41 4.75
C SER A 42 -3.47 -2.76 4.48
N VAL A 43 -2.27 -2.95 5.01
CA VAL A 43 -1.55 -4.22 4.97
C VAL A 43 -1.18 -4.61 6.39
N LYS A 44 -1.48 -5.86 6.75
CA LYS A 44 -1.06 -6.47 8.01
C LYS A 44 -0.11 -7.62 7.74
N ALA A 45 1.04 -7.63 8.41
CA ALA A 45 2.08 -8.65 8.24
C ALA A 45 2.84 -8.89 9.54
N PRO A 46 3.55 -10.04 9.69
CA PRO A 46 4.34 -10.32 10.89
C PRO A 46 5.39 -9.26 11.20
N ARG A 47 5.98 -8.67 10.16
CA ARG A 47 6.92 -7.54 10.27
C ARG A 47 6.94 -6.75 8.96
N ILE A 48 6.76 -5.44 9.06
CA ILE A 48 6.87 -4.49 7.97
C ILE A 48 8.17 -3.71 8.19
N SER A 49 9.05 -3.70 7.20
CA SER A 49 10.34 -3.02 7.30
C SER A 49 10.35 -1.67 6.59
N GLU A 50 9.60 -1.53 5.50
CA GLU A 50 9.55 -0.31 4.71
C GLU A 50 8.16 -0.13 4.10
N SER A 51 7.74 1.12 3.93
CA SER A 51 6.53 1.46 3.20
C SER A 51 6.53 2.94 2.77
N ASN A 52 5.73 3.27 1.75
CA ASN A 52 5.35 4.65 1.45
C ASN A 52 4.12 5.15 2.25
N GLY A 53 3.60 4.35 3.19
CA GLY A 53 2.52 4.70 4.12
C GLY A 53 2.98 4.82 5.58
N GLU A 54 2.02 4.98 6.49
CA GLU A 54 2.31 5.09 7.92
C GLU A 54 2.37 3.69 8.57
N ILE A 55 3.57 3.29 8.99
CA ILE A 55 3.78 2.00 9.68
C ILE A 55 3.42 2.16 11.16
N SER A 56 2.67 1.21 11.70
CA SER A 56 2.31 1.13 13.11
C SER A 56 3.56 1.01 14.01
N SER A 57 3.45 1.44 15.26
CA SER A 57 4.56 1.39 16.23
C SER A 57 5.10 -0.03 16.50
N ASP A 58 4.27 -1.05 16.31
CA ASP A 58 4.66 -2.46 16.45
C ASP A 58 5.21 -3.08 15.15
N SER A 59 5.28 -2.29 14.07
CA SER A 59 5.74 -2.72 12.75
C SER A 59 4.92 -3.88 12.15
N THR A 60 3.65 -4.06 12.54
CA THR A 60 2.80 -5.14 12.04
C THR A 60 1.73 -4.68 11.06
N GLN A 61 1.48 -3.39 10.98
CA GLN A 61 0.45 -2.80 10.14
C GLN A 61 0.97 -1.55 9.44
N VAL A 62 0.46 -1.31 8.25
CA VAL A 62 0.64 -0.04 7.54
C VAL A 62 -0.70 0.38 6.97
N ASP A 63 -0.99 1.67 7.10
CA ASP A 63 -2.22 2.26 6.60
C ASP A 63 -1.90 3.40 5.62
N TRP A 64 -2.71 3.47 4.56
CA TRP A 64 -2.73 4.57 3.62
C TRP A 64 -4.11 5.20 3.57
N SER A 65 -4.11 6.51 3.48
CA SER A 65 -5.31 7.33 3.39
C SER A 65 -5.11 8.35 2.28
N VAL A 66 -5.84 8.16 1.18
CA VAL A 66 -5.77 9.06 0.02
C VAL A 66 -7.15 9.71 -0.16
N PRO A 67 -7.26 11.05 -0.15
CA PRO A 67 -8.51 11.71 -0.49
C PRO A 67 -9.03 11.23 -1.84
N MET A 68 -10.30 10.85 -1.93
CA MET A 68 -10.87 10.26 -3.14
C MET A 68 -10.74 11.21 -4.34
N ALA A 69 -10.84 12.52 -4.11
CA ALA A 69 -10.59 13.55 -5.13
C ALA A 69 -9.21 13.43 -5.79
N MET A 70 -8.17 13.06 -5.02
CA MET A 70 -6.82 12.85 -5.54
C MET A 70 -6.71 11.48 -6.22
N ALA A 71 -7.25 10.43 -5.59
CA ALA A 71 -7.23 9.08 -6.13
C ALA A 71 -7.85 8.99 -7.54
N MET A 72 -8.89 9.78 -7.81
CA MET A 72 -9.57 9.82 -9.11
C MET A 72 -8.81 10.58 -10.21
N GLN A 73 -7.81 11.41 -9.86
CA GLN A 73 -7.08 12.22 -10.83
C GLN A 73 -5.83 11.52 -11.40
N SER A 74 -5.28 10.54 -10.68
CA SER A 74 -4.09 9.81 -11.10
C SER A 74 -4.02 8.44 -10.43
N PRO A 75 -3.33 7.45 -11.03
CA PRO A 75 -3.02 6.20 -10.35
C PRO A 75 -2.26 6.44 -9.03
N HIS A 76 -2.53 5.59 -8.04
CA HIS A 76 -1.86 5.63 -6.73
C HIS A 76 -1.34 4.24 -6.38
N THR A 77 -0.03 4.15 -6.14
CA THR A 77 0.64 2.89 -5.78
C THR A 77 0.96 2.85 -4.28
N PHE A 78 0.56 1.77 -3.64
CA PHE A 78 0.81 1.45 -2.23
C PHE A 78 1.88 0.36 -2.16
N THR A 79 2.98 0.62 -1.44
CA THR A 79 4.11 -0.31 -1.35
C THR A 79 4.44 -0.63 0.09
N ALA A 80 4.59 -1.91 0.40
CA ALA A 80 5.09 -2.37 1.68
C ALA A 80 6.11 -3.49 1.49
N THR A 81 7.27 -3.34 2.10
CA THR A 81 8.27 -4.41 2.21
C THR A 81 8.03 -5.12 3.53
N VAL A 82 7.75 -6.41 3.47
CA VAL A 82 7.45 -7.26 4.62
C VAL A 82 8.54 -8.32 4.79
N LYS A 83 8.82 -8.66 6.04
CA LYS A 83 9.69 -9.76 6.40
C LYS A 83 8.84 -10.91 6.90
N VAL A 84 8.89 -12.02 6.18
CA VAL A 84 8.24 -13.27 6.57
C VAL A 84 9.02 -13.84 7.74
N ALA A 85 8.31 -14.15 8.83
CA ALA A 85 8.93 -14.86 9.94
C ALA A 85 9.37 -16.25 9.44
N LEU A 86 10.66 -16.54 9.52
CA LEU A 86 11.17 -17.87 9.29
C LEU A 86 10.54 -18.84 10.30
N PRO A 87 10.22 -20.08 9.90
CA PRO A 87 9.79 -21.09 10.84
C PRO A 87 10.80 -21.25 11.99
N TRP A 88 10.33 -21.59 13.18
CA TRP A 88 11.18 -21.75 14.38
C TRP A 88 12.32 -22.76 14.19
N TYR A 89 12.17 -23.69 13.24
CA TYR A 89 13.17 -24.71 12.90
C TYR A 89 14.16 -24.28 11.81
N GLN A 90 13.99 -23.10 11.18
CA GLN A 90 14.88 -22.63 10.13
C GLN A 90 16.35 -22.52 10.60
N PRO A 91 16.66 -22.01 11.81
CA PRO A 91 18.05 -21.97 12.29
C PRO A 91 18.67 -23.37 12.41
N VAL A 92 17.86 -24.41 12.65
CA VAL A 92 18.33 -25.80 12.71
C VAL A 92 18.64 -26.33 11.31
N LEU A 93 17.81 -26.02 10.32
CA LEU A 93 18.04 -26.43 8.93
C LEU A 93 19.29 -25.79 8.32
N ASP A 94 19.58 -24.54 8.68
CA ASP A 94 20.75 -23.82 8.16
C ASP A 94 22.09 -24.38 8.68
N LEU A 95 22.10 -25.17 9.77
CA LEU A 95 23.29 -25.89 10.27
C LEU A 95 23.69 -27.09 9.39
N PHE A 96 22.80 -27.56 8.52
CA PHE A 96 23.01 -28.72 7.65
C PHE A 96 23.22 -28.34 6.17
N LYS A 97 23.33 -27.04 5.86
CA LYS A 97 23.66 -26.52 4.52
C LYS A 97 25.15 -26.28 4.33
#